data_AF-A0AAP7CMK0-F1
#
_entry.id   AF-A0AAP7CMK0-F1
#
_cell.length_a   1.000
_cell.length_b   1.000
_cell.length_c   1.000
_cell.angle_alpha   90.00
_cell.angle_beta   90.00
_cell.angle_gamma   90.00
#
_symmetry.space_group_name_H-M   'P 1'
#
loop_
_entity.id
_entity.type
_entity.pdbx_description
1 polymer ?
#
loop_
_entity_poly.entity_id
_entity_poly.type
_entity_poly.pdbx_seq_one_letter_code
_entity_poly.pdbx_strand_id
1 'polypeptide(L)'
;MSIKFTRTVRTSNSESYALFQDDQNVGSLDIHFSDCVYGTLIFAKEFSNEEQQEIFAQIEDELVDPVPRADFIFSVYQGKEIGMYSDSITEEDRAYEPVKKRDLEDISKLVKSAVGKKRNIQGKLTEHISVEFFESLGYRAKRGDSELDHMKIDVVAESDEELVLVQVKSGSIGLKQIENAVESISNYPSSKQNVAAFIANDFPVRAESLRKELGCKYGMQIQYYHTYQVLKNLPEYKSSL
;
A
#
# COMPACT_ATOMS: atom_id res chain seq x y z
N MET A 1 -19.23 -32.50 -9.04
CA MET A 1 -18.48 -32.00 -7.85
C MET A 1 -19.49 -31.54 -6.80
N SER A 2 -19.17 -31.40 -5.51
CA SER A 2 -20.16 -30.95 -4.51
C SER A 2 -19.58 -29.84 -3.63
N ILE A 3 -20.25 -28.69 -3.62
CA ILE A 3 -19.97 -27.58 -2.72
C ILE A 3 -20.91 -27.68 -1.53
N LYS A 4 -20.37 -27.49 -0.33
CA LYS A 4 -21.16 -27.34 0.89
C LYS A 4 -21.36 -25.86 1.18
N PHE A 5 -22.62 -25.39 1.17
CA PHE A 5 -22.98 -24.04 1.57
C PHE A 5 -23.18 -23.97 3.09
N THR A 6 -22.33 -23.22 3.78
CA THR A 6 -22.45 -23.00 5.24
C THR A 6 -22.92 -21.57 5.48
N ARG A 7 -24.13 -21.41 5.99
CA ARG A 7 -24.72 -20.09 6.25
C ARG A 7 -24.00 -19.40 7.40
N THR A 8 -23.50 -18.20 7.16
CA THR A 8 -22.77 -17.38 8.13
C THR A 8 -23.63 -16.24 8.67
N VAL A 9 -24.54 -15.70 7.85
CA VAL A 9 -25.47 -14.63 8.22
C VAL A 9 -26.87 -14.95 7.73
N ARG A 10 -27.88 -14.64 8.53
CA ARG A 10 -29.29 -14.62 8.13
C ARG A 10 -29.97 -13.38 8.68
N THR A 11 -30.61 -12.63 7.80
CA THR A 11 -31.51 -11.53 8.14
C THR A 11 -32.92 -11.87 7.63
N SER A 12 -33.87 -10.92 7.73
CA SER A 12 -35.20 -11.13 7.17
C SER A 12 -35.20 -11.28 5.64
N ASN A 13 -34.29 -10.58 4.95
CA ASN A 13 -34.30 -10.45 3.48
C ASN A 13 -32.93 -10.75 2.84
N SER A 14 -31.93 -11.18 3.60
CA SER A 14 -30.61 -11.50 3.05
C SER A 14 -29.95 -12.63 3.81
N GLU A 15 -29.12 -13.40 3.12
CA GLU A 15 -28.32 -14.49 3.66
C GLU A 15 -26.91 -14.45 3.08
N SER A 16 -25.92 -14.83 3.90
CA SER A 16 -24.53 -14.99 3.46
C SER A 16 -24.08 -16.42 3.72
N TYR A 17 -23.31 -16.97 2.79
CA TYR A 17 -22.82 -18.34 2.80
C TYR A 17 -21.31 -18.37 2.54
N ALA A 18 -20.60 -19.18 3.32
CA ALA A 18 -19.27 -19.65 2.99
C ALA A 18 -19.37 -20.97 2.20
N LEU A 19 -18.63 -21.07 1.10
CA LEU A 19 -18.62 -22.23 0.22
C LEU A 19 -17.42 -23.12 0.57
N PHE A 20 -17.67 -24.39 0.84
CA PHE A 20 -16.61 -25.35 1.16
C PHE A 20 -16.53 -26.48 0.14
N GLN A 21 -15.31 -26.84 -0.24
CA GLN A 21 -14.98 -28.07 -0.97
C GLN A 21 -13.85 -28.77 -0.23
N ASP A 22 -14.04 -30.05 0.12
CA ASP A 22 -13.04 -30.85 0.84
C ASP A 22 -12.49 -30.13 2.09
N ASP A 23 -13.39 -29.53 2.88
CA ASP A 23 -13.11 -28.71 4.08
C ASP A 23 -12.26 -27.44 3.84
N GLN A 24 -12.04 -27.05 2.58
CA GLN A 24 -11.41 -25.78 2.22
C GLN A 24 -12.47 -24.75 1.83
N ASN A 25 -12.35 -23.53 2.35
CA ASN A 25 -13.15 -22.40 1.87
C ASN A 25 -12.72 -22.09 0.43
N VAL A 26 -13.69 -22.11 -0.48
CA VAL A 26 -13.49 -21.87 -1.91
C VAL A 26 -14.24 -20.64 -2.41
N GLY A 27 -14.93 -19.92 -1.54
CA GLY A 27 -15.66 -18.72 -1.89
C GLY A 27 -16.73 -18.29 -0.90
N SER A 28 -17.41 -17.21 -1.25
CA SER A 28 -18.56 -16.69 -0.52
C SER A 28 -19.70 -16.34 -1.46
N LEU A 29 -20.92 -16.47 -0.95
CA LEU A 29 -22.15 -16.10 -1.65
C LEU A 29 -23.02 -15.26 -0.74
N ASP A 30 -23.34 -14.05 -1.21
CA ASP A 30 -24.33 -13.18 -0.58
C ASP A 30 -25.60 -13.18 -1.43
N ILE A 31 -26.74 -13.42 -0.80
CA ILE A 31 -28.06 -13.46 -1.44
C ILE A 31 -28.97 -12.42 -0.79
N HIS A 32 -29.65 -11.63 -1.62
CA HIS A 32 -30.70 -10.72 -1.20
C HIS A 32 -32.04 -11.16 -1.81
N PHE A 33 -32.99 -11.47 -0.94
CA PHE A 33 -34.34 -11.90 -1.28
C PHE A 33 -35.28 -10.70 -1.37
N SER A 34 -35.84 -10.51 -2.56
CA SER A 34 -36.89 -9.55 -2.90
C SER A 34 -37.78 -10.19 -3.97
N ASP A 35 -38.62 -9.41 -4.67
CA ASP A 35 -39.41 -9.91 -5.81
C ASP A 35 -38.51 -10.61 -6.85
N CYS A 36 -37.31 -10.08 -7.08
CA CYS A 36 -36.20 -10.79 -7.70
C CYS A 36 -35.12 -11.12 -6.66
N VAL A 37 -34.46 -12.26 -6.82
CA VAL A 37 -33.32 -12.65 -5.99
C VAL A 37 -32.04 -12.10 -6.59
N TYR A 38 -31.23 -11.43 -5.78
CA TYR A 38 -29.92 -10.90 -6.18
C TYR A 38 -28.80 -11.65 -5.50
N GLY A 39 -27.74 -12.00 -6.24
CA GLY A 39 -26.59 -12.71 -5.71
C GLY A 39 -25.25 -12.02 -6.01
N THR A 40 -24.31 -12.13 -5.09
CA THR A 40 -22.89 -11.87 -5.33
C THR A 40 -22.10 -13.11 -4.95
N LEU A 41 -21.51 -13.77 -5.95
CA LEU A 41 -20.67 -14.95 -5.76
C LEU A 41 -19.20 -14.58 -5.97
N ILE A 42 -18.36 -14.91 -5.00
CA ILE A 42 -16.91 -14.69 -5.08
C ILE A 42 -16.22 -16.03 -4.95
N PHE A 43 -15.50 -16.46 -5.98
CA PHE A 43 -14.62 -17.61 -5.91
C PHE A 43 -13.24 -17.23 -5.38
N ALA A 44 -12.77 -17.94 -4.36
CA ALA A 44 -11.45 -17.77 -3.76
C ALA A 44 -10.34 -18.54 -4.50
N LYS A 45 -10.73 -19.40 -5.44
CA LYS A 45 -9.83 -20.14 -6.35
C LYS A 45 -10.40 -20.19 -7.76
N GLU A 46 -9.60 -20.66 -8.71
CA GLU A 46 -10.05 -20.82 -10.09
C GLU A 46 -10.91 -22.09 -10.21
N PHE A 47 -12.05 -21.97 -10.90
CA PHE A 47 -12.89 -23.08 -11.32
C PHE A 47 -13.01 -23.04 -12.83
N SER A 48 -13.00 -24.22 -13.46
CA SER A 48 -13.33 -24.35 -14.88
C SER A 48 -14.78 -23.94 -15.14
N ASN A 49 -15.09 -23.59 -16.40
CA ASN A 49 -16.45 -23.19 -16.78
C ASN A 49 -17.48 -24.28 -16.44
N GLU A 50 -17.13 -25.56 -16.62
CA GLU A 50 -18.01 -26.68 -16.29
C GLU A 50 -18.30 -26.76 -14.79
N GLU A 51 -17.27 -26.65 -13.95
CA GLU A 51 -17.41 -26.61 -12.50
C GLU A 51 -18.24 -25.40 -12.05
N GLN A 52 -18.05 -24.22 -12.66
CA GLN A 52 -18.85 -23.04 -12.34
C GLN A 52 -20.33 -23.26 -12.64
N GLN A 53 -20.68 -23.87 -13.78
CA GLN A 53 -22.06 -24.18 -14.12
C GLN A 53 -22.68 -25.19 -13.15
N GLU A 54 -21.92 -26.20 -12.70
CA GLU A 54 -22.38 -27.13 -11.66
C GLU A 54 -22.68 -26.38 -10.35
N ILE A 55 -21.81 -25.46 -9.94
CA ILE A 55 -21.99 -24.66 -8.72
C ILE A 55 -23.22 -23.75 -8.84
N PHE A 56 -23.43 -23.11 -9.99
CA PHE A 56 -24.59 -22.24 -10.21
C PHE A 56 -25.90 -23.03 -10.12
N ALA A 57 -25.96 -24.19 -10.76
CA ALA A 57 -27.12 -25.09 -10.67
C ALA A 57 -27.37 -25.53 -9.22
N GLN A 58 -26.31 -25.83 -8.46
CA GLN A 58 -26.42 -26.20 -7.05
C GLN A 58 -26.93 -25.05 -6.18
N ILE A 59 -26.48 -23.80 -6.43
CA ILE A 59 -26.98 -22.61 -5.74
C ILE A 59 -28.47 -22.42 -6.02
N GLU A 60 -28.89 -22.55 -7.28
CA GLU A 60 -30.28 -22.41 -7.68
C GLU A 60 -31.17 -23.44 -6.96
N ASP A 61 -30.82 -24.73 -7.06
CA ASP A 61 -31.61 -25.83 -6.48
C ASP A 61 -31.67 -25.76 -4.94
N GLU A 62 -30.53 -25.53 -4.27
CA GLU A 62 -30.47 -25.62 -2.80
C GLU A 62 -30.90 -24.35 -2.07
N LEU A 63 -30.62 -23.17 -2.63
CA LEU A 63 -30.72 -21.90 -1.90
C LEU A 63 -31.80 -20.96 -2.45
N VAL A 64 -32.06 -21.02 -3.75
CA VAL A 64 -32.88 -20.01 -4.43
C VAL A 64 -34.28 -20.54 -4.77
N ASP A 65 -34.38 -21.72 -5.38
CA ASP A 65 -35.63 -22.37 -5.78
C ASP A 65 -36.59 -22.70 -4.63
N PRO A 66 -36.14 -22.93 -3.39
CA PRO A 66 -37.03 -23.07 -2.24
C PRO A 66 -37.83 -21.80 -1.89
N VAL A 67 -37.50 -20.64 -2.49
CA VAL A 67 -38.13 -19.35 -2.22
C VAL A 67 -38.85 -18.82 -3.47
N PRO A 68 -40.11 -18.34 -3.38
CA PRO A 68 -40.78 -17.72 -4.51
C PRO A 68 -40.01 -16.51 -5.03
N ARG A 69 -39.75 -16.47 -6.35
CA ARG A 69 -39.00 -15.41 -7.03
C ARG A 69 -39.52 -15.16 -8.45
N ALA A 70 -39.36 -13.94 -8.94
CA ALA A 70 -39.58 -13.59 -10.35
C ALA A 70 -38.35 -13.86 -11.22
N ASP A 71 -37.15 -13.66 -10.68
CA ASP A 71 -35.87 -13.87 -11.38
C ASP A 71 -34.73 -14.12 -10.38
N PHE A 72 -33.60 -14.65 -10.83
CA PHE A 72 -32.34 -14.71 -10.08
C PHE A 72 -31.21 -14.10 -10.89
N ILE A 73 -30.69 -13.00 -10.39
CA ILE A 73 -29.65 -12.21 -11.04
C ILE A 73 -28.44 -12.20 -10.12
N PHE A 74 -27.31 -12.74 -10.57
CA PHE A 74 -26.10 -12.72 -9.74
C PHE A 74 -24.86 -12.30 -10.52
N SER A 75 -23.96 -11.63 -9.80
CA SER A 75 -22.63 -11.27 -10.28
C SER A 75 -21.60 -12.25 -9.76
N VAL A 76 -20.71 -12.70 -10.63
CA VAL A 76 -19.65 -13.65 -10.30
C VAL A 76 -18.30 -12.95 -10.38
N TYR A 77 -17.54 -13.06 -9.31
CA TYR A 77 -16.18 -12.55 -9.21
C TYR A 77 -15.23 -13.68 -8.87
N GLN A 78 -14.00 -13.53 -9.32
CA GLN A 78 -12.89 -14.35 -8.86
C GLN A 78 -11.91 -13.43 -8.14
N GLY A 79 -11.60 -13.75 -6.89
CA GLY A 79 -10.84 -12.87 -6.02
C GLY A 79 -10.06 -13.65 -4.98
N LYS A 80 -9.23 -12.93 -4.22
CA LYS A 80 -8.50 -13.47 -3.09
C LYS A 80 -8.97 -12.76 -1.84
N GLU A 81 -9.38 -13.52 -0.82
CA GLU A 81 -9.67 -12.96 0.50
C GLU A 81 -8.38 -12.38 1.09
N ILE A 82 -8.48 -11.12 1.55
CA ILE A 82 -7.34 -10.39 2.12
C ILE A 82 -7.39 -10.31 3.65
N GLY A 83 -8.55 -10.62 4.25
CA GLY A 83 -8.77 -10.64 5.69
C GLY A 83 -10.21 -10.27 6.07
N MET A 84 -10.61 -10.69 7.27
CA MET A 84 -11.90 -10.37 7.89
C MET A 84 -11.70 -9.32 8.99
N TYR A 85 -12.45 -8.23 8.90
CA TYR A 85 -12.42 -7.14 9.87
C TYR A 85 -13.77 -7.09 10.58
N SER A 86 -13.75 -7.13 11.91
CA SER A 86 -14.94 -7.00 12.74
C SER A 86 -14.62 -6.13 13.94
N ASP A 87 -15.57 -5.27 14.32
CA ASP A 87 -15.50 -4.43 15.51
C ASP A 87 -15.65 -5.23 16.81
N SER A 88 -16.11 -6.49 16.72
CA SER A 88 -16.32 -7.39 17.86
C SER A 88 -15.25 -8.47 18.02
N ILE A 89 -14.33 -8.61 17.07
CA ILE A 89 -13.26 -9.63 17.10
C ILE A 89 -11.99 -8.96 17.63
N THR A 90 -11.49 -9.45 18.76
CA THR A 90 -10.27 -8.93 19.38
C THR A 90 -9.04 -9.32 18.54
N GLU A 91 -7.95 -8.55 18.65
CA GLU A 91 -6.68 -8.90 17.99
C GLU A 91 -6.14 -10.28 18.43
N GLU A 92 -6.55 -10.76 19.61
CA GLU A 92 -6.22 -12.10 20.13
C GLU A 92 -6.94 -13.22 19.36
N ASP A 93 -8.20 -13.00 18.96
CA ASP A 93 -8.99 -13.97 18.19
C ASP A 93 -8.53 -14.07 16.72
N ARG A 94 -7.94 -13.00 16.16
CA ARG A 94 -7.36 -13.01 14.80
C ARG A 94 -6.09 -13.86 14.69
N ALA A 95 -5.44 -14.19 15.81
CA ALA A 95 -4.17 -14.92 15.83
C ALA A 95 -4.31 -16.44 15.59
N TYR A 96 -5.53 -16.97 15.46
CA TYR A 96 -5.78 -18.42 15.46
C TYR A 96 -5.82 -19.13 14.10
N GLU A 97 -5.56 -18.46 12.98
CA GLU A 97 -5.25 -19.16 11.72
C GLU A 97 -3.74 -19.25 11.51
N PRO A 98 -3.12 -20.44 11.58
CA PRO A 98 -1.69 -20.58 11.35
C PRO A 98 -1.40 -20.38 9.87
N VAL A 99 -0.89 -19.20 9.51
CA VAL A 99 -0.43 -18.88 8.17
C VAL A 99 0.62 -19.90 7.74
N LYS A 100 0.33 -20.70 6.71
CA LYS A 100 1.30 -21.65 6.15
C LYS A 100 2.43 -20.85 5.49
N LYS A 101 3.69 -21.27 5.71
CA LYS A 101 4.89 -20.60 5.17
C LYS A 101 4.82 -20.31 3.66
N ARG A 102 4.14 -21.17 2.89
CA ARG A 102 3.98 -21.03 1.43
C ARG A 102 3.08 -19.85 1.06
N ASP A 103 2.00 -19.63 1.80
CA ASP A 103 1.08 -18.51 1.58
C ASP A 103 1.74 -17.17 1.92
N LEU A 104 2.60 -17.13 2.95
CA LEU A 104 3.45 -15.98 3.28
C LEU A 104 4.37 -15.58 2.12
N GLU A 105 4.97 -16.54 1.43
CA GLU A 105 5.92 -16.27 0.34
C GLU A 105 5.21 -15.73 -0.92
N ASP A 106 4.06 -16.31 -1.28
CA ASP A 106 3.31 -15.90 -2.46
C ASP A 106 2.54 -14.58 -2.24
N ILE A 107 2.02 -14.35 -1.03
CA ILE A 107 1.50 -13.04 -0.61
C ILE A 107 2.64 -12.02 -0.58
N SER A 108 3.82 -12.36 -0.03
CA SER A 108 4.97 -11.47 -0.04
C SER A 108 5.38 -11.07 -1.46
N LYS A 109 5.35 -11.99 -2.43
CA LYS A 109 5.67 -11.69 -3.84
C LYS A 109 4.62 -10.81 -4.52
N LEU A 110 3.33 -11.08 -4.33
CA LEU A 110 2.23 -10.29 -4.89
C LEU A 110 2.14 -8.90 -4.26
N VAL A 111 2.29 -8.82 -2.93
CA VAL A 111 2.41 -7.54 -2.22
C VAL A 111 3.65 -6.80 -2.71
N LYS A 112 4.83 -7.43 -2.80
CA LYS A 112 6.04 -6.76 -3.30
C LYS A 112 5.88 -6.23 -4.73
N SER A 113 5.15 -6.92 -5.61
CA SER A 113 4.96 -6.48 -7.00
C SER A 113 3.92 -5.35 -7.13
N ALA A 114 2.78 -5.46 -6.46
CA ALA A 114 1.73 -4.44 -6.44
C ALA A 114 2.18 -3.19 -5.64
N VAL A 115 2.78 -3.39 -4.46
CA VAL A 115 3.45 -2.33 -3.69
C VAL A 115 4.64 -1.77 -4.47
N GLY A 116 5.35 -2.57 -5.27
CA GLY A 116 6.43 -2.08 -6.12
C GLY A 116 5.95 -1.09 -7.18
N LYS A 117 4.85 -1.40 -7.88
CA LYS A 117 4.22 -0.50 -8.86
C LYS A 117 3.62 0.74 -8.20
N LYS A 118 2.91 0.56 -7.07
CA LYS A 118 2.36 1.67 -6.26
C LYS A 118 3.46 2.57 -5.69
N ARG A 119 4.58 2.01 -5.21
CA ARG A 119 5.78 2.74 -4.74
C ARG A 119 6.46 3.53 -5.83
N ASN A 120 6.49 3.05 -7.08
CA ASN A 120 7.10 3.77 -8.20
C ASN A 120 6.28 5.04 -8.54
N ILE A 121 4.94 4.91 -8.56
CA ILE A 121 4.02 6.05 -8.76
C ILE A 121 4.08 7.01 -7.56
N GLN A 122 4.03 6.47 -6.33
CA GLN A 122 4.19 7.27 -5.11
C GLN A 122 5.56 7.94 -5.03
N GLY A 123 6.63 7.30 -5.51
CA GLY A 123 7.97 7.89 -5.57
C GLY A 123 7.99 9.15 -6.43
N LYS A 124 7.50 9.04 -7.68
CA LYS A 124 7.37 10.19 -8.59
C LYS A 124 6.45 11.30 -8.08
N LEU A 125 5.42 10.93 -7.30
CA LEU A 125 4.52 11.87 -6.65
C LEU A 125 5.19 12.54 -5.43
N THR A 126 5.97 11.79 -4.66
CA THR A 126 6.73 12.31 -3.51
C THR A 126 7.79 13.29 -3.98
N GLU A 127 8.45 13.03 -5.11
CA GLU A 127 9.40 13.97 -5.74
C GLU A 127 8.72 15.28 -6.14
N HIS A 128 7.51 15.22 -6.74
CA HIS A 128 6.75 16.42 -7.08
C HIS A 128 6.37 17.24 -5.86
N ILE A 129 5.80 16.58 -4.85
CA ILE A 129 5.42 17.18 -3.57
C ILE A 129 6.65 17.79 -2.87
N SER A 130 7.83 17.16 -3.01
CA SER A 130 9.08 17.66 -2.43
C SER A 130 9.53 18.96 -3.09
N VAL A 131 9.39 19.10 -4.40
CA VAL A 131 9.68 20.37 -5.11
C VAL A 131 8.78 21.48 -4.56
N GLU A 132 7.47 21.28 -4.55
CA GLU A 132 6.50 22.27 -4.05
C GLU A 132 6.73 22.62 -2.58
N PHE A 133 7.18 21.67 -1.77
CA PHE A 133 7.51 21.91 -0.38
C PHE A 133 8.70 22.86 -0.23
N PHE A 134 9.77 22.67 -0.98
CA PHE A 134 10.90 23.61 -0.94
C PHE A 134 10.53 24.97 -1.55
N GLU A 135 9.66 25.01 -2.56
CA GLU A 135 9.11 26.28 -3.06
C GLU A 135 8.29 27.00 -1.99
N SER A 136 7.48 26.29 -1.19
CA SER A 136 6.71 26.89 -0.09
C SER A 136 7.60 27.41 1.05
N LEU A 137 8.82 26.88 1.17
CA LEU A 137 9.86 27.39 2.07
C LEU A 137 10.67 28.57 1.48
N GLY A 138 10.40 28.97 0.23
CA GLY A 138 11.02 30.12 -0.42
C GLY A 138 12.24 29.80 -1.30
N TYR A 139 12.50 28.53 -1.61
CA TYR A 139 13.58 28.12 -2.51
C TYR A 139 13.11 28.09 -3.97
N ARG A 140 14.05 28.22 -4.90
CA ARG A 140 13.85 27.80 -6.30
C ARG A 140 14.15 26.30 -6.38
N ALA A 141 13.14 25.46 -6.50
CA ALA A 141 13.32 24.00 -6.49
C ALA A 141 13.03 23.37 -7.87
N LYS A 142 13.75 22.29 -8.17
CA LYS A 142 13.54 21.46 -9.36
C LYS A 142 13.89 20.00 -9.06
N ARG A 143 13.45 19.09 -9.91
CA ARG A 143 13.91 17.69 -9.84
C ARG A 143 15.40 17.58 -10.14
N GLY A 144 16.05 16.57 -9.57
CA GLY A 144 17.42 16.22 -9.90
C GLY A 144 17.55 15.85 -11.37
N ASP A 145 18.66 16.29 -11.98
CA ASP A 145 19.02 15.95 -13.35
C ASP A 145 19.87 14.66 -13.38
N SER A 146 20.02 14.02 -14.54
CA SER A 146 20.75 12.74 -14.69
C SER A 146 22.20 12.76 -14.20
N GLU A 147 22.81 13.95 -14.12
CA GLU A 147 24.16 14.14 -13.56
C GLU A 147 24.21 13.86 -12.06
N LEU A 148 23.07 13.94 -11.35
CA LEU A 148 22.96 13.76 -9.90
C LEU A 148 22.46 12.36 -9.52
N ASP A 149 22.08 11.52 -10.49
CA ASP A 149 21.54 10.17 -10.26
C ASP A 149 22.51 9.27 -9.48
N HIS A 150 23.82 9.43 -9.71
CA HIS A 150 24.85 8.65 -9.01
C HIS A 150 24.85 8.91 -7.49
N MET A 151 24.45 10.12 -7.08
CA MET A 151 24.25 10.50 -5.68
C MET A 151 22.84 10.23 -5.17
N LYS A 152 21.91 9.88 -6.08
CA LYS A 152 20.48 9.68 -5.81
C LYS A 152 19.84 10.93 -5.19
N ILE A 153 20.11 12.08 -5.79
CA ILE A 153 19.46 13.34 -5.46
C ILE A 153 18.22 13.48 -6.34
N ASP A 154 17.06 13.49 -5.70
CA ASP A 154 15.77 13.51 -6.39
C ASP A 154 15.26 14.95 -6.58
N VAL A 155 15.65 15.87 -5.68
CA VAL A 155 15.29 17.30 -5.74
C VAL A 155 16.50 18.18 -5.43
N VAL A 156 16.59 19.30 -6.12
CA VAL A 156 17.57 20.37 -5.88
C VAL A 156 16.79 21.63 -5.56
N ALA A 157 17.07 22.25 -4.42
CA ALA A 157 16.46 23.50 -3.99
C ALA A 157 17.52 24.56 -3.72
N GLU A 158 17.37 25.73 -4.32
CA GLU A 158 18.41 26.76 -4.36
C GLU A 158 17.88 28.09 -3.82
N SER A 159 18.61 28.67 -2.87
CA SER A 159 18.46 30.05 -2.44
C SER A 159 19.66 30.87 -2.93
N ASP A 160 19.83 32.12 -2.46
CA ASP A 160 21.01 32.90 -2.81
C ASP A 160 22.25 32.49 -1.99
N GLU A 161 22.07 31.85 -0.84
CA GLU A 161 23.15 31.47 0.09
C GLU A 161 23.53 29.97 -0.01
N GLU A 162 22.54 29.11 -0.27
CA GLU A 162 22.70 27.66 -0.15
C GLU A 162 22.10 26.89 -1.32
N LEU A 163 22.69 25.70 -1.55
CA LEU A 163 22.22 24.68 -2.48
C LEU A 163 21.84 23.43 -1.68
N VAL A 164 20.54 23.18 -1.56
CA VAL A 164 19.99 22.03 -0.85
C VAL A 164 19.85 20.86 -1.83
N LEU A 165 20.63 19.81 -1.59
CA LEU A 165 20.58 18.57 -2.35
C LEU A 165 19.76 17.54 -1.56
N VAL A 166 18.61 17.19 -2.10
CA VAL A 166 17.55 16.46 -1.41
C VAL A 166 17.47 15.02 -1.91
N GLN A 167 17.54 14.07 -0.99
CA GLN A 167 17.20 12.68 -1.26
C GLN A 167 15.83 12.34 -0.65
N VAL A 168 14.96 11.71 -1.45
CA VAL A 168 13.59 11.33 -1.11
C VAL A 168 13.49 9.81 -1.01
N LYS A 169 12.84 9.32 0.05
CA LYS A 169 12.62 7.88 0.27
C LYS A 169 11.19 7.59 0.70
N SER A 170 10.50 6.70 -0.04
CA SER A 170 9.12 6.27 0.24
C SER A 170 8.99 5.31 1.44
N GLY A 171 9.79 5.50 2.49
CA GLY A 171 9.92 4.60 3.64
C GLY A 171 11.01 5.08 4.58
N SER A 172 11.68 4.17 5.28
CA SER A 172 12.79 4.52 6.17
C SER A 172 14.12 4.61 5.41
N ILE A 173 14.99 5.53 5.84
CA ILE A 173 16.36 5.65 5.33
C ILE A 173 17.37 5.10 6.37
N GLY A 174 18.36 4.33 5.92
CA GLY A 174 19.36 3.74 6.83
C GLY A 174 20.53 4.67 7.12
N LEU A 175 21.17 4.51 8.30
CA LEU A 175 22.32 5.34 8.72
C LEU A 175 23.46 5.37 7.70
N LYS A 176 23.89 4.19 7.20
CA LYS A 176 24.94 4.09 6.18
C LYS A 176 24.58 4.77 4.86
N GLN A 177 23.29 4.81 4.53
CA GLN A 177 22.82 5.52 3.34
C GLN A 177 22.95 7.03 3.53
N ILE A 178 22.57 7.54 4.72
CA ILE A 178 22.76 8.96 5.08
C ILE A 178 24.25 9.32 5.03
N GLU A 179 25.12 8.51 5.64
CA GLU A 179 26.58 8.73 5.65
C GLU A 179 27.14 8.88 4.22
N ASN A 180 26.86 7.89 3.37
CA ASN A 180 27.34 7.90 1.98
C ASN A 180 26.79 9.10 1.19
N ALA A 181 25.53 9.46 1.39
CA ALA A 181 24.90 10.58 0.70
C ALA A 181 25.54 11.91 1.13
N VAL A 182 25.70 12.13 2.44
CA VAL A 182 26.35 13.33 2.99
C VAL A 182 27.79 13.45 2.48
N GLU A 183 28.56 12.36 2.50
CA GLU A 183 29.93 12.36 1.99
C GLU A 183 29.97 12.77 0.51
N SER A 184 29.07 12.23 -0.31
CA SER A 184 28.99 12.60 -1.72
C SER A 184 28.59 14.07 -1.91
N ILE A 185 27.55 14.54 -1.20
CA ILE A 185 27.05 15.92 -1.27
C ILE A 185 28.09 16.92 -0.80
N SER A 186 28.88 16.59 0.23
CA SER A 186 29.93 17.48 0.75
C SER A 186 31.03 17.77 -0.28
N ASN A 187 31.24 16.86 -1.23
CA ASN A 187 32.23 17.00 -2.29
C ASN A 187 31.64 17.54 -3.60
N TYR A 188 30.33 17.83 -3.63
CA TYR A 188 29.66 18.32 -4.82
C TYR A 188 30.10 19.77 -5.13
N PRO A 189 30.62 20.05 -6.34
CA PRO A 189 31.11 21.39 -6.67
C PRO A 189 29.94 22.37 -6.81
N SER A 190 29.88 23.35 -5.90
CA SER A 190 28.87 24.41 -5.89
C SER A 190 29.51 25.74 -5.53
N SER A 191 28.95 26.83 -6.07
CA SER A 191 29.31 28.20 -5.67
C SER A 191 28.67 28.64 -4.36
N LYS A 192 27.73 27.84 -3.84
CA LYS A 192 26.92 28.09 -2.65
C LYS A 192 27.24 27.07 -1.56
N GLN A 193 26.79 27.33 -0.34
CA GLN A 193 26.91 26.35 0.74
C GLN A 193 26.03 25.14 0.43
N ASN A 194 26.62 23.96 0.26
CA ASN A 194 25.85 22.73 0.11
C ASN A 194 25.13 22.40 1.42
N VAL A 195 23.90 21.93 1.30
CA VAL A 195 23.10 21.41 2.40
C VAL A 195 22.55 20.06 1.98
N ALA A 196 22.69 19.05 2.84
CA ALA A 196 22.08 17.75 2.59
C ALA A 196 20.69 17.72 3.25
N ALA A 197 19.66 17.42 2.47
CA ALA A 197 18.31 17.23 2.99
C ALA A 197 17.81 15.82 2.68
N PHE A 198 17.06 15.26 3.62
CA PHE A 198 16.47 13.93 3.47
C PHE A 198 14.98 14.00 3.78
N ILE A 199 14.15 13.47 2.89
CA ILE A 199 12.71 13.30 3.09
C ILE A 199 12.42 11.81 3.20
N ALA A 200 11.87 11.37 4.33
CA ALA A 200 11.57 9.96 4.58
C ALA A 200 10.35 9.81 5.51
N ASN A 201 9.72 8.64 5.53
CA ASN A 201 8.67 8.38 6.51
C ASN A 201 9.26 8.31 7.93
N ASP A 202 10.38 7.60 8.05
CA ASP A 202 11.04 7.34 9.32
C ASP A 202 12.55 7.49 9.22
N PHE A 203 13.13 8.04 10.29
CA PHE A 203 14.57 8.08 10.50
C PHE A 203 14.93 7.16 11.68
N PRO A 204 16.06 6.44 11.63
CA PRO A 204 16.53 5.64 12.75
C PRO A 204 16.72 6.50 14.00
N VAL A 205 16.56 5.93 15.20
CA VAL A 205 16.69 6.64 16.49
C VAL A 205 18.02 7.41 16.60
N ARG A 206 19.11 6.88 16.03
CA ARG A 206 20.44 7.49 16.03
C ARG A 206 20.67 8.54 14.94
N ALA A 207 19.69 8.79 14.08
CA ALA A 207 19.85 9.70 12.95
C ALA A 207 20.20 11.12 13.41
N GLU A 208 19.60 11.63 14.49
CA GLU A 208 19.95 12.96 15.01
C GLU A 208 21.39 13.04 15.55
N SER A 209 21.85 12.00 16.24
CA SER A 209 23.26 11.93 16.67
C SER A 209 24.20 11.89 15.47
N LEU A 210 23.86 11.10 14.45
CA LEU A 210 24.61 10.99 13.20
C LEU A 210 24.61 12.33 12.45
N ARG A 211 23.48 13.04 12.39
CA ARG A 211 23.34 14.37 11.79
C ARG A 211 24.35 15.35 12.38
N LYS A 212 24.47 15.36 13.71
CA LYS A 212 25.43 16.21 14.42
C LYS A 212 26.87 15.82 14.13
N GLU A 213 27.18 14.52 14.18
CA GLU A 213 28.52 14.01 13.88
C GLU A 213 28.96 14.37 12.46
N LEU A 214 28.12 14.09 11.47
CA LEU A 214 28.38 14.36 10.06
C LEU A 214 28.44 15.86 9.78
N GLY A 215 27.56 16.66 10.39
CA GLY A 215 27.59 18.12 10.25
C GLY A 215 28.90 18.72 10.75
N CYS A 216 29.40 18.24 11.90
CA CYS A 216 30.72 18.62 12.40
C CYS A 216 31.85 18.14 11.48
N LYS A 217 31.79 16.88 11.02
CA LYS A 217 32.83 16.25 10.19
C LYS A 217 33.03 16.96 8.85
N TYR A 218 31.93 17.35 8.20
CA TYR A 218 31.96 17.93 6.85
C TYR A 218 31.75 19.45 6.84
N GLY A 219 31.49 20.08 8.00
CA GLY A 219 31.19 21.51 8.08
C GLY A 219 29.91 21.90 7.31
N MET A 220 28.97 20.98 7.19
CA MET A 220 27.82 21.06 6.30
C MET A 220 26.52 21.00 7.11
N GLN A 221 25.51 21.76 6.70
CA GLN A 221 24.19 21.61 7.30
C GLN A 221 23.49 20.36 6.77
N ILE A 222 22.79 19.67 7.66
CA ILE A 222 22.02 18.47 7.34
C ILE A 222 20.62 18.62 7.93
N GLN A 223 19.61 18.41 7.09
CA GLN A 223 18.20 18.60 7.40
C GLN A 223 17.43 17.29 7.19
N TYR A 224 16.54 16.97 8.13
CA TYR A 224 15.64 15.83 8.03
C TYR A 224 14.20 16.30 8.06
N TYR A 225 13.42 15.82 7.10
CA TYR A 225 11.99 16.09 7.00
C TYR A 225 11.25 14.76 6.98
N HIS A 226 10.31 14.59 7.89
CA HIS A 226 9.39 13.48 7.79
C HIS A 226 8.35 13.77 6.71
N THR A 227 7.96 12.75 5.94
CA THR A 227 6.95 12.89 4.88
C THR A 227 5.65 13.53 5.38
N TYR A 228 5.22 13.23 6.62
CA TYR A 228 4.02 13.85 7.19
C TYR A 228 4.16 15.37 7.40
N GLN A 229 5.38 15.87 7.65
CA GLN A 229 5.64 17.31 7.84
C GLN A 229 5.55 18.04 6.49
N VAL A 230 6.08 17.41 5.44
CA VAL A 230 5.97 17.87 4.05
C VAL A 230 4.49 17.98 3.65
N LEU A 231 3.72 16.90 3.85
CA LEU A 231 2.29 16.86 3.53
C LEU A 231 1.43 17.83 4.36
N LYS A 232 1.80 18.10 5.61
CA LYS A 232 1.08 19.07 6.45
C LYS A 232 1.23 20.49 5.92
N ASN A 233 2.37 20.81 5.30
CA ASN A 233 2.63 22.10 4.67
C ASN A 233 1.87 22.24 3.34
N LEU A 234 1.58 21.11 2.68
CA LEU A 234 0.82 21.06 1.42
C LEU A 234 -0.49 20.27 1.60
N PRO A 235 -1.52 20.86 2.26
CA PRO A 235 -2.73 20.14 2.67
C PRO A 235 -3.53 19.55 1.50
N GLU A 236 -3.35 20.06 0.29
CA GLU A 236 -3.97 19.59 -0.96
C GLU A 236 -3.56 18.14 -1.31
N TYR A 237 -2.43 17.65 -0.80
CA TYR A 237 -1.90 16.32 -1.10
C TYR A 237 -2.09 15.30 0.02
N LYS A 238 -2.83 15.64 1.09
CA LYS A 238 -2.98 14.79 2.28
C LYS A 238 -3.64 13.43 1.98
N SER A 239 -4.43 13.33 0.90
CA SER A 239 -5.07 12.08 0.44
C SER A 239 -4.28 11.33 -0.64
N SER A 240 -3.15 11.88 -1.09
CA SER A 240 -2.47 11.45 -2.33
C SER A 240 -1.24 10.56 -2.08
N LEU A 241 -0.80 10.39 -0.81
CA LEU A 241 0.30 9.51 -0.41
C LEU A 241 -0.18 8.33 0.45
#